data_AF-A0A9X8M3P0-F1
#
_entry.id   AF-A0A9X8M3P0-F1
#
_cell.length_a   1.000
_cell.length_b   1.000
_cell.length_c   1.000
_cell.angle_alpha   90.00
_cell.angle_beta   90.00
_cell.angle_gamma   90.00
#
_symmetry.space_group_name_H-M   'P 1'
#
loop_
_entity.id
_entity.type
_entity.pdbx_description
1 polymer ?
#
loop_
_entity_poly.entity_id
_entity_poly.type
_entity_poly.pdbx_seq_one_letter_code
_entity_poly.pdbx_strand_id
1 'polypeptide(L)'
;MYQVKGYFSSLKGSYYEIGKQQGEFVKQNPYLIPQFIHEENVISNNHWTESRNILNKHCPGINEEIEGFCEVLKIPSKNIMYYY
;
A
#
# COMPACT_ATOMS: atom_id res chain seq x y z
N MET A 1 26.49 9.60 -18.94
CA MET A 1 25.36 8.68 -19.27
C MET A 1 24.81 8.16 -17.96
N TYR A 2 23.57 8.51 -17.58
CA TYR A 2 22.98 8.07 -16.31
C TYR A 2 22.47 6.63 -16.46
N GLN A 3 22.87 5.74 -15.57
CA GLN A 3 22.31 4.40 -15.44
C GLN A 3 21.27 4.39 -14.33
N VAL A 4 20.07 3.87 -14.62
CA VAL A 4 18.99 3.71 -13.65
C VAL A 4 18.73 2.22 -13.47
N LYS A 5 18.53 1.79 -12.22
CA LYS A 5 18.19 0.41 -11.89
C LYS A 5 16.67 0.28 -11.80
N GLY A 6 16.08 -0.48 -12.73
CA GLY A 6 14.67 -0.88 -12.68
C GLY A 6 14.49 -2.22 -11.97
N TYR A 7 13.31 -2.42 -11.39
CA TYR A 7 12.89 -3.67 -10.78
C TYR A 7 11.58 -4.12 -11.41
N PHE A 8 11.43 -5.41 -11.64
CA PHE A 8 10.21 -6.01 -12.18
C PHE A 8 9.70 -7.06 -11.21
N SER A 9 8.38 -7.07 -10.98
CA SER A 9 7.69 -8.11 -10.22
C SER A 9 6.45 -8.56 -10.99
N SER A 10 6.17 -9.85 -10.99
CA SER A 10 4.92 -10.41 -11.52
C SER A 10 4.02 -10.72 -10.35
N LEU A 11 2.89 -10.01 -10.27
CA LEU A 11 1.92 -10.15 -9.19
C LEU A 11 0.76 -11.03 -9.68
N LYS A 12 0.36 -12.02 -8.88
CA LYS A 12 -0.71 -12.97 -9.24
C LYS A 12 -1.51 -13.37 -8.00
N GLY A 13 -2.79 -13.69 -8.20
CA GLY A 13 -3.69 -14.13 -7.14
C GLY A 13 -4.82 -13.13 -6.91
N SER A 14 -5.47 -13.26 -5.76
CA SER A 14 -6.42 -12.27 -5.24
C SER A 14 -5.75 -10.92 -4.98
N TYR A 15 -6.55 -9.86 -4.90
CA TYR A 15 -6.09 -8.52 -4.51
C TYR A 15 -5.27 -8.55 -3.21
N TYR A 16 -5.74 -9.29 -2.20
CA TYR A 16 -5.02 -9.47 -0.95
C TYR A 16 -3.63 -10.11 -1.12
N GLU A 17 -3.53 -11.19 -1.91
CA GLU A 17 -2.27 -11.88 -2.17
C GLU A 17 -1.30 -11.03 -3.00
N ILE A 18 -1.83 -10.23 -3.92
CA ILE A 18 -1.07 -9.23 -4.69
C ILE A 18 -0.48 -8.19 -3.74
N GLY A 19 -1.29 -7.67 -2.80
CA GLY A 19 -0.82 -6.77 -1.74
C GLY A 19 0.32 -7.36 -0.91
N LYS A 20 0.20 -8.63 -0.51
CA LYS A 20 1.28 -9.33 0.21
C LYS A 20 2.57 -9.42 -0.59
N GLN A 21 2.49 -9.74 -1.88
CA GLN A 21 3.66 -9.80 -2.76
C GLN A 21 4.34 -8.43 -2.90
N GLN A 22 3.55 -7.35 -3.01
CA GLN A 22 4.09 -5.98 -2.98
C GLN A 22 4.76 -5.66 -1.65
N GLY A 23 4.16 -6.08 -0.52
CA GLY A 23 4.72 -5.89 0.82
C GLY A 23 6.07 -6.60 0.98
N GLU A 24 6.19 -7.85 0.51
CA GLU A 24 7.46 -8.59 0.55
C GLU A 24 8.52 -7.95 -0.35
N PHE A 25 8.13 -7.41 -1.50
CA PHE A 25 9.06 -6.66 -2.36
C PHE A 25 9.60 -5.40 -1.67
N VAL A 26 8.73 -4.62 -1.03
CA VAL A 26 9.13 -3.41 -0.29
C VAL A 26 9.97 -3.75 0.93
N LYS A 27 9.67 -4.85 1.62
CA LYS A 27 10.48 -5.35 2.75
C LYS A 27 11.91 -5.70 2.34
N GLN A 28 12.11 -6.20 1.11
CA GLN A 28 13.44 -6.43 0.53
C GLN A 28 14.13 -5.13 0.06
N ASN A 29 13.38 -4.03 -0.06
CA ASN A 29 13.85 -2.73 -0.51
C ASN A 29 13.38 -1.61 0.46
N PRO A 30 13.85 -1.59 1.73
CA PRO A 30 13.26 -0.74 2.78
C PRO A 30 13.27 0.77 2.49
N TYR A 31 14.15 1.25 1.61
CA TYR A 31 14.18 2.65 1.16
C TYR A 31 12.90 3.10 0.43
N LEU A 32 12.04 2.15 0.02
CA LEU A 32 10.74 2.42 -0.59
C LEU A 32 9.65 2.70 0.46
N ILE A 33 9.83 2.25 1.72
CA ILE A 33 8.80 2.37 2.78
C ILE A 33 8.31 3.82 2.97
N PRO A 34 9.17 4.85 3.03
CA PRO A 34 8.72 6.23 3.20
C PRO A 34 7.86 6.76 2.05
N GLN A 35 7.82 6.08 0.90
CA GLN A 35 6.99 6.47 -0.25
C GLN A 35 5.53 6.01 -0.09
N PHE A 36 5.28 5.04 0.80
CA PHE A 36 3.95 4.46 1.01
C PHE A 36 3.31 4.88 2.34
N ILE A 37 4.11 5.28 3.32
CA ILE A 37 3.66 5.62 4.67
C ILE A 37 3.74 7.12 4.89
N HIS A 38 2.67 7.70 5.42
CA HIS A 38 2.66 9.08 5.87
C HIS A 38 2.63 9.11 7.41
N GLU A 39 3.80 9.20 8.05
CA GLU A 39 3.91 9.10 9.52
C GLU A 39 3.27 10.29 10.27
N GLU A 40 3.24 11.47 9.65
CA GLU A 40 2.80 12.71 10.30
C GLU A 40 1.28 12.99 10.22
N ASN A 41 0.54 12.26 9.37
CA ASN A 41 -0.86 12.55 9.09
C ASN A 41 -1.79 11.46 9.64
N VAL A 42 -2.13 11.59 10.93
CA VAL A 42 -3.18 10.78 11.54
C VAL A 42 -4.54 11.31 11.10
N ILE A 43 -5.08 10.76 10.02
CA ILE A 43 -6.44 11.05 9.59
C ILE A 43 -7.46 10.56 10.63
N SER A 44 -8.61 11.24 10.72
CA SER A 44 -9.71 10.78 11.58
C SER A 44 -10.29 9.46 11.07
N ASN A 45 -10.89 8.66 11.97
CA ASN A 45 -11.54 7.41 11.59
C ASN A 45 -12.67 7.63 10.55
N ASN A 46 -13.37 8.76 10.62
CA ASN A 46 -14.39 9.12 9.65
C ASN A 46 -13.77 9.37 8.26
N HIS A 47 -12.69 10.14 8.19
CA HIS A 47 -11.97 10.38 6.93
C HIS A 47 -11.42 9.08 6.32
N TRP A 48 -10.85 8.22 7.16
CA TRP A 48 -10.36 6.91 6.74
C TRP A 48 -11.49 6.06 6.14
N THR A 49 -12.64 6.03 6.81
CA THR A 49 -13.82 5.26 6.35
C THR A 49 -14.34 5.78 5.02
N GLU A 50 -14.51 7.09 4.88
CA GLU A 50 -14.96 7.72 3.63
C GLU A 50 -13.97 7.48 2.48
N SER A 51 -12.67 7.59 2.76
CA SER A 51 -11.63 7.30 1.76
C SER A 51 -11.70 5.86 1.27
N ARG A 52 -11.88 4.89 2.20
CA ARG A 52 -12.09 3.49 1.83
C ARG A 52 -13.35 3.28 1.00
N ASN A 53 -14.44 3.99 1.29
CA ASN A 53 -15.69 3.91 0.52
C ASN A 53 -15.50 4.42 -0.92
N ILE A 54 -14.79 5.54 -1.10
CA ILE A 54 -14.46 6.10 -2.42
C ILE A 54 -13.62 5.10 -3.21
N LEU A 55 -12.55 4.57 -2.59
CA LEU A 55 -11.70 3.57 -3.22
C LEU A 55 -12.47 2.29 -3.57
N ASN A 56 -13.35 1.82 -2.70
CA ASN A 56 -14.16 0.63 -2.99
C ASN A 56 -15.08 0.83 -4.20
N LYS A 57 -15.59 2.05 -4.39
CA LYS A 57 -16.48 2.40 -5.51
C LYS A 57 -15.72 2.57 -6.83
N HIS A 58 -14.57 3.21 -6.80
CA HIS A 58 -13.85 3.64 -8.01
C HIS A 58 -12.64 2.77 -8.38
N CYS A 59 -12.07 2.07 -7.40
CA CYS A 59 -10.88 1.22 -7.52
C CYS A 59 -11.11 -0.11 -6.78
N PRO A 60 -12.04 -0.98 -7.24
CA PRO A 60 -12.37 -2.22 -6.54
C PRO A 60 -11.12 -3.08 -6.36
N GLY A 61 -10.94 -3.65 -5.16
CA GLY A 61 -9.78 -4.48 -4.80
C GLY A 61 -8.61 -3.72 -4.17
N ILE A 62 -8.47 -2.40 -4.37
CA ILE A 62 -7.31 -1.66 -3.83
C ILE A 62 -7.25 -1.69 -2.30
N ASN A 63 -8.41 -1.65 -1.63
CA ASN A 63 -8.48 -1.74 -0.18
C ASN A 63 -7.94 -3.09 0.31
N GLU A 64 -8.19 -4.18 -0.42
CA GLU A 64 -7.68 -5.52 -0.09
C GLU A 64 -6.18 -5.63 -0.36
N GLU A 65 -5.69 -5.06 -1.47
CA GLU A 65 -4.25 -4.93 -1.73
C GLU A 65 -3.54 -4.17 -0.61
N ILE A 66 -4.10 -3.04 -0.17
CA ILE A 66 -3.54 -2.24 0.93
C ILE A 66 -3.48 -3.06 2.22
N GLU A 67 -4.53 -3.81 2.59
CA GLU A 67 -4.50 -4.64 3.80
C GLU A 67 -3.43 -5.74 3.70
N GLY A 68 -3.32 -6.43 2.55
CA GLY A 68 -2.30 -7.46 2.34
C GLY A 68 -0.88 -6.89 2.41
N PHE A 69 -0.65 -5.72 1.82
CA PHE A 69 0.61 -4.98 1.91
C PHE A 69 0.98 -4.62 3.36
N CYS A 70 0.01 -4.08 4.09
CA CYS A 70 0.18 -3.63 5.47
C CYS A 70 0.42 -4.78 6.44
N GLU A 71 -0.20 -5.95 6.22
CA GLU A 71 0.04 -7.17 7.02
C GLU A 71 1.52 -7.55 7.00
N VAL A 72 2.13 -7.58 5.81
CA VAL A 72 3.54 -7.98 5.64
C VAL A 72 4.50 -7.01 6.30
N LEU A 73 4.26 -5.71 6.14
CA LEU A 73 5.10 -4.66 6.73
C LEU A 73 4.79 -4.40 8.21
N LYS A 74 3.74 -5.01 8.76
CA LYS A 74 3.26 -4.82 10.14
C LYS A 74 2.95 -3.36 10.47
N ILE A 75 2.34 -2.67 9.51
CA ILE A 75 1.94 -1.27 9.64
C ILE A 75 0.42 -1.15 9.67
N PRO A 76 -0.16 -0.20 10.40
CA PRO A 76 -1.60 0.06 10.34
C PRO A 76 -1.98 0.59 8.95
N SER A 77 -3.01 0.01 8.31
CA SER A 77 -3.46 0.45 6.98
C SER A 77 -3.87 1.91 6.93
N LYS A 78 -4.39 2.47 8.04
CA LYS A 78 -4.71 3.90 8.18
C LYS A 78 -3.51 4.85 7.95
N ASN A 79 -2.27 4.36 8.05
CA ASN A 79 -1.06 5.16 7.86
C ASN A 79 -0.59 5.21 6.40
N ILE A 80 -1.30 4.53 5.49
CA ILE A 80 -0.99 4.54 4.06
C ILE A 80 -1.40 5.88 3.45
N MET A 81 -0.50 6.44 2.64
CA MET A 81 -0.65 7.75 2.01
C MET A 81 -1.95 7.92 1.19
N TYR A 82 -2.51 6.84 0.65
CA TYR A 82 -3.73 6.89 -0.17
C TYR A 82 -5.00 7.37 0.54
N TYR A 83 -4.97 7.47 1.88
CA TYR A 83 -6.12 7.90 2.67
C TYR A 83 -6.05 9.37 3.14
N TYR A 84 -5.01 10.11 2.73
CA TYR A 84 -4.85 11.54 2.93
C TYR A 84 -5.36 12.31 1.71
#